data_AF-A0A969NQV0-F1
#
_entry.id   AF-A0A969NQV0-F1
#
_cell.length_a   1.000
_cell.length_b   1.000
_cell.length_c   1.000
_cell.angle_alpha   90.00
_cell.angle_beta   90.00
_cell.angle_gamma   90.00
#
_symmetry.space_group_name_H-M   'P 1'
#
loop_
_entity.id
_entity.type
_entity.pdbx_description
1 polymer ?
#
loop_
_entity_poly.entity_id
_entity_poly.type
_entity_poly.pdbx_seq_one_letter_code
_entity_poly.pdbx_strand_id
1 'polypeptide(L)'
;MLQGYKATCHWAFCEQLALFGVKVVSERVVIDRDRITGAGVTSGIDFGLTLLSLLWGEEMAKMAQLMMEYDPQPPFQAGTPKTAEKEIVNSLLQLGNPLIEAFLRQTQEIISK
;
A
#
# COMPACT_ATOMS: atom_id res chain seq x y z
N MET A 1 -11.59 12.96 0.07
CA MET A 1 -10.98 12.39 -1.15
C MET A 1 -11.30 10.91 -1.36
N LEU A 2 -11.20 10.05 -0.33
CA LEU A 2 -11.35 8.58 -0.46
C LEU A 2 -12.61 7.99 0.21
N GLN A 3 -13.46 8.81 0.83
CA GLN A 3 -14.70 8.35 1.47
C GLN A 3 -15.57 7.57 0.48
N GLY A 4 -15.96 6.34 0.81
CA GLY A 4 -16.77 5.49 -0.07
C GLY A 4 -16.03 4.92 -1.28
N TYR A 5 -14.69 5.01 -1.31
CA TYR A 5 -13.84 4.30 -2.27
C TYR A 5 -13.19 3.07 -1.65
N LYS A 6 -12.86 2.09 -2.49
CA LYS A 6 -11.85 1.09 -2.16
C LYS A 6 -10.47 1.72 -2.31
N ALA A 7 -9.61 1.50 -1.33
CA ALA A 7 -8.22 1.92 -1.39
C ALA A 7 -7.34 1.00 -0.56
N THR A 8 -6.04 1.11 -0.76
CA THR A 8 -5.02 0.46 0.06
C THR A 8 -4.00 1.50 0.53
N CYS A 9 -3.15 1.10 1.47
CA CYS A 9 -2.01 1.88 1.93
C CYS A 9 -0.94 0.94 2.50
N HIS A 10 0.06 1.49 3.18
CA HIS A 10 1.02 0.66 3.91
C HIS A 10 0.31 -0.18 4.99
N TRP A 11 0.61 -1.47 5.06
CA TRP A 11 -0.13 -2.46 5.86
C TRP A 11 -0.29 -2.09 7.34
N ALA A 12 0.72 -1.42 7.92
CA ALA A 12 0.71 -0.98 9.31
C ALA A 12 -0.27 0.18 9.60
N PHE A 13 -0.84 0.80 8.55
CA PHE A 13 -1.69 1.98 8.66
C PHE A 13 -3.10 1.77 8.07
N CYS A 14 -3.47 0.52 7.78
CA CYS A 14 -4.78 0.18 7.22
C CYS A 14 -5.94 0.53 8.18
N GLU A 15 -5.73 0.41 9.49
CA GLU A 15 -6.75 0.73 10.50
C GLU A 15 -7.12 2.22 10.47
N GLN A 16 -6.09 3.08 10.47
CA GLN A 16 -6.24 4.53 10.42
C GLN A 16 -6.96 4.97 9.15
N LEU A 17 -6.63 4.37 8.00
CA LEU A 17 -7.32 4.67 6.74
C LEU A 17 -8.81 4.26 6.80
N ALA A 18 -9.12 3.13 7.43
CA ALA A 18 -10.49 2.64 7.57
C ALA A 18 -11.37 3.57 8.43
N LEU A 19 -10.79 4.28 9.41
CA LEU A 19 -11.52 5.23 10.25
C LEU A 19 -12.12 6.40 9.43
N PHE A 20 -11.52 6.75 8.28
CA PHE A 20 -12.08 7.72 7.34
C PHE A 20 -13.19 7.13 6.43
N GLY A 21 -13.84 6.04 6.84
CA GLY A 21 -14.89 5.34 6.08
C GLY A 21 -14.49 4.94 4.65
N VAL A 22 -13.20 4.62 4.49
CA VAL A 22 -12.62 4.04 3.27
C VAL A 22 -12.77 2.53 3.34
N LYS A 23 -13.16 1.88 2.24
CA LYS A 23 -13.16 0.42 2.15
C LYS A 23 -11.73 -0.08 1.91
N VAL A 24 -10.98 -0.31 2.98
CA VAL A 24 -9.58 -0.73 2.87
C VAL A 24 -9.48 -2.17 2.36
N VAL A 25 -8.68 -2.39 1.32
CA VAL A 25 -8.45 -3.72 0.74
C VAL A 25 -6.96 -4.07 0.72
N SER A 26 -6.65 -5.35 0.94
CA SER A 26 -5.27 -5.86 1.03
C SER A 26 -4.80 -6.36 -0.33
N GLU A 27 -4.66 -5.41 -1.26
CA GLU A 27 -4.13 -5.61 -2.62
C GLU A 27 -2.95 -4.68 -2.84
N ARG A 28 -2.04 -5.03 -3.75
CA ARG A 28 -0.79 -4.29 -3.95
C ARG A 28 -1.01 -2.94 -4.64
N VAL A 29 -1.93 -2.91 -5.61
CA VAL A 29 -2.42 -1.73 -6.31
C VAL A 29 -3.94 -1.85 -6.38
N VAL A 30 -4.67 -0.80 -6.01
CA VAL A 30 -6.13 -0.75 -6.03
C VAL A 30 -6.56 0.35 -6.95
N ILE A 31 -7.39 0.02 -7.94
CA ILE A 31 -8.10 0.97 -8.79
C ILE A 31 -9.58 0.95 -8.39
N ASP A 32 -10.12 2.11 -8.02
CA ASP A 32 -11.54 2.32 -7.85
C ASP A 32 -11.95 3.62 -8.55
N ARG A 33 -12.65 3.48 -9.69
CA ARG A 33 -13.07 4.59 -10.55
C ARG A 33 -11.87 5.47 -10.95
N ASP A 34 -11.80 6.70 -10.46
CA ASP A 34 -10.77 7.70 -10.75
C ASP A 34 -9.70 7.79 -9.66
N ARG A 35 -9.64 6.80 -8.74
CA ARG A 35 -8.62 6.70 -7.71
C ARG A 35 -7.79 5.45 -7.91
N ILE A 36 -6.48 5.64 -7.86
CA ILE A 36 -5.51 4.55 -7.79
C ILE A 36 -4.68 4.72 -6.51
N THR A 37 -4.50 3.65 -5.75
CA THR A 37 -3.71 3.65 -4.50
C THR A 37 -2.75 2.46 -4.51
N GLY A 38 -1.53 2.68 -4.01
CA GLY A 38 -0.52 1.65 -3.80
C GLY A 38 -0.43 1.26 -2.32
N ALA A 39 -0.09 0.01 -2.06
CA ALA A 39 0.13 -0.52 -0.72
C ALA A 39 1.45 0.01 -0.10
N GLY A 40 2.26 -0.87 0.51
CA GLY A 40 3.54 -0.49 1.11
C GLY A 40 4.56 -0.02 0.06
N VAL A 41 5.52 0.81 0.51
CA VAL A 41 6.64 1.45 -0.21
C VAL A 41 6.88 0.96 -1.66
N THR A 42 7.30 -0.29 -1.86
CA THR A 42 7.72 -0.80 -3.18
C THR A 42 6.57 -1.00 -4.17
N SER A 43 5.32 -1.02 -3.71
CA SER A 43 4.13 -1.05 -4.58
C SER A 43 4.03 0.16 -5.50
N GLY A 44 4.76 1.26 -5.22
CA GLY A 44 4.83 2.42 -6.09
C GLY A 44 5.33 2.09 -7.51
N ILE A 45 6.17 1.06 -7.67
CA ILE A 45 6.64 0.62 -8.99
C ILE A 45 5.50 -0.04 -9.77
N ASP A 46 4.81 -1.01 -9.16
CA ASP A 46 3.67 -1.70 -9.78
C ASP A 46 2.50 -0.73 -10.05
N PHE A 47 2.29 0.22 -9.13
CA PHE A 47 1.36 1.33 -9.29
C PHE A 47 1.71 2.15 -10.54
N GLY A 48 2.98 2.51 -10.70
CA GLY A 48 3.45 3.31 -11.83
C GLY A 48 3.26 2.57 -13.15
N LEU A 49 3.63 1.30 -13.22
CA LEU A 49 3.42 0.46 -14.41
C LEU A 49 1.93 0.30 -14.74
N THR A 50 1.08 0.13 -13.72
CA THR A 50 -0.37 0.08 -13.88
C THR A 50 -0.91 1.40 -14.45
N LEU A 51 -0.47 2.53 -13.90
CA LEU A 51 -0.87 3.86 -14.35
C LEU A 51 -0.39 4.13 -15.79
N LEU A 52 0.84 3.76 -16.12
CA LEU A 52 1.36 3.86 -17.50
C LEU A 52 0.47 3.08 -18.46
N SER A 53 0.06 1.87 -18.09
CA SER A 53 -0.83 1.05 -18.93
C SER A 53 -2.19 1.71 -19.15
N LEU A 54 -2.73 2.41 -18.14
CA LEU A 54 -4.02 3.11 -18.24
C LEU A 54 -3.93 4.38 -19.10
N LEU A 55 -2.80 5.09 -19.05
CA LEU A 55 -2.62 6.38 -19.73
C LEU A 55 -2.08 6.25 -21.15
N TRP A 56 -1.17 5.31 -21.39
CA TRP A 56 -0.41 5.17 -22.63
C TRP A 56 -0.47 3.76 -23.25
N GLY A 57 -1.26 2.87 -22.66
CA GLY A 57 -1.43 1.50 -23.15
C GLY A 57 -0.39 0.52 -22.64
N GLU A 58 -0.69 -0.77 -22.80
CA GLU A 58 0.08 -1.89 -22.24
C GLU A 58 1.51 -1.96 -22.81
N GLU A 59 1.72 -1.61 -24.08
CA GLU A 59 3.03 -1.63 -24.73
C GLU A 59 4.01 -0.67 -24.04
N MET A 60 3.59 0.57 -23.75
CA MET A 60 4.41 1.54 -23.05
C MET A 60 4.75 1.11 -21.61
N ALA A 61 3.81 0.47 -20.92
CA ALA A 61 4.07 -0.09 -19.59
C ALA A 61 5.11 -1.22 -19.64
N LYS A 62 5.02 -2.13 -20.63
CA LYS A 62 6.00 -3.21 -20.83
C LYS A 62 7.38 -2.67 -21.21
N MET A 63 7.45 -1.66 -22.07
CA MET A 63 8.71 -1.00 -22.42
C MET A 63 9.35 -0.34 -21.19
N ALA A 64 8.57 0.35 -20.36
CA ALA A 64 9.07 0.95 -19.12
C ALA A 64 9.56 -0.12 -18.14
N GLN A 65 8.82 -1.22 -17.98
CA GLN A 65 9.22 -2.35 -17.15
C GLN A 65 10.57 -2.94 -17.61
N LEU A 66 10.73 -3.16 -18.91
CA LEU A 66 11.97 -3.68 -19.49
C LEU A 66 13.13 -2.68 -19.37
N MET A 67 12.88 -1.39 -19.63
CA MET A 67 13.89 -0.32 -19.52
C MET A 67 14.47 -0.23 -18.10
N MET A 68 13.62 -0.45 -17.09
CA MET A 68 14.03 -0.43 -15.68
C MET A 68 14.66 -1.76 -15.22
N GLU A 69 14.63 -2.80 -16.05
CA GLU A 69 14.95 -4.17 -15.67
C GLU A 69 14.18 -4.60 -14.40
N TYR A 70 12.87 -4.30 -14.36
CA TYR A 70 12.03 -4.62 -13.21
C TYR A 70 11.64 -6.12 -13.23
N ASP A 71 12.59 -6.95 -12.80
CA ASP A 71 12.47 -8.39 -12.53
C ASP A 71 12.80 -8.67 -11.05
N PRO A 72 11.86 -8.43 -10.12
CA PRO A 72 12.16 -8.54 -8.69
C PRO A 72 12.41 -10.00 -8.27
N GLN A 73 13.55 -10.25 -7.63
CA GLN A 73 13.90 -11.54 -7.00
C GLN A 73 14.17 -11.36 -5.50
N PRO A 74 13.12 -11.21 -4.65
CA PRO A 74 13.31 -11.01 -3.23
C PRO A 74 14.00 -12.22 -2.59
N PRO A 75 15.10 -12.04 -1.82
CA PRO A 75 15.81 -13.15 -1.18
C PRO A 75 15.06 -13.73 0.04
N PHE A 76 13.99 -13.08 0.49
CA PHE A 76 13.22 -13.47 1.68
C PHE A 76 11.72 -13.37 1.42
N GLN A 77 10.93 -14.25 2.04
CA GLN A 77 9.47 -14.27 1.96
C GLN A 77 8.79 -13.36 3.01
N ALA A 78 9.42 -12.24 3.36
CA ALA A 78 8.98 -11.35 4.46
C ALA A 78 8.33 -10.03 3.99
N GLY A 79 7.94 -9.93 2.71
CA GLY A 79 7.42 -8.69 2.12
C GLY A 79 6.00 -8.27 2.55
N THR A 80 5.27 -9.12 3.27
CA THR A 80 3.92 -8.83 3.79
C THR A 80 3.67 -9.59 5.09
N PRO A 81 2.88 -9.05 6.04
CA PRO A 81 2.51 -9.77 7.26
C PRO A 81 1.81 -11.11 7.02
N LYS A 82 1.23 -11.32 5.83
CA LYS A 82 0.59 -12.59 5.46
C LYS A 82 1.57 -13.72 5.21
N THR A 83 2.81 -13.41 4.79
CA THR A 83 3.81 -14.43 4.41
C THR A 83 5.05 -14.40 5.29
N ALA A 84 5.32 -13.29 5.98
CA ALA A 84 6.41 -13.19 6.93
C ALA A 84 6.18 -14.07 8.16
N GLU A 85 7.26 -14.56 8.75
CA GLU A 85 7.23 -15.24 10.05
C GLU A 85 6.65 -14.31 11.12
N LYS A 86 5.84 -14.87 12.04
CA LYS A 86 5.10 -14.09 13.04
C LYS A 86 6.02 -13.31 13.94
N GLU A 87 7.16 -13.91 14.30
CA GLU A 87 8.20 -13.34 15.13
C GLU A 87 8.77 -12.07 14.48
N ILE A 88 9.06 -12.12 13.18
CA ILE A 88 9.55 -10.95 12.41
C ILE A 88 8.51 -9.84 12.39
N VAL A 89 7.24 -10.18 12.14
CA VAL A 89 6.14 -9.21 12.18
C VAL A 89 6.03 -8.56 13.56
N ASN A 90 6.07 -9.36 14.62
CA ASN A 90 5.98 -8.88 16.01
C ASN A 90 7.16 -7.99 16.39
N SER A 91 8.39 -8.35 16.03
CA SER A 91 9.57 -7.51 16.28
C SER A 91 9.48 -6.17 15.57
N LEU A 92 9.02 -6.16 14.30
CA LEU A 92 8.84 -4.91 13.57
C LEU A 92 7.71 -4.05 14.16
N LEU A 93 6.60 -4.66 14.58
CA LEU A 93 5.52 -3.95 15.27
C LEU A 93 6.02 -3.36 16.59
N GLN A 94 6.72 -4.12 17.43
CA GLN A 94 7.29 -3.60 18.68
C GLN A 94 8.20 -2.39 18.44
N LEU A 95 9.03 -2.43 17.40
CA LEU A 95 9.88 -1.30 17.01
C LEU A 95 9.06 -0.10 16.52
N GLY A 96 8.00 -0.33 15.75
CA GLY A 96 7.17 0.72 15.13
C GLY A 96 6.00 1.23 15.99
N ASN A 97 5.63 0.55 17.06
CA ASN A 97 4.43 0.82 17.86
C ASN A 97 4.29 2.28 18.30
N PRO A 98 5.33 2.95 18.86
CA PRO A 98 5.20 4.34 19.27
C PRO A 98 4.75 5.27 18.13
N LEU A 99 5.24 5.02 16.92
CA LEU A 99 4.87 5.78 15.73
C LEU A 99 3.45 5.43 15.27
N ILE A 100 3.13 4.14 15.15
CA ILE A 100 1.81 3.66 14.69
C ILE A 100 0.69 4.17 15.61
N GLU A 101 0.90 4.10 16.93
CA GLU A 101 -0.04 4.61 17.92
C GLU A 101 -0.18 6.14 17.89
N ALA A 102 0.90 6.88 17.63
CA ALA A 102 0.83 8.33 17.47
C ALA A 102 -0.04 8.71 16.26
N PHE A 103 0.13 8.02 15.13
CA PHE A 103 -0.73 8.22 13.94
C PHE A 103 -2.18 7.84 14.20
N LEU A 104 -2.43 6.74 14.94
CA LEU A 104 -3.79 6.33 15.28
C LEU A 104 -4.49 7.37 16.16
N ARG A 105 -3.82 7.87 17.20
CA ARG A 105 -4.34 8.94 18.06
C ARG A 105 -4.67 10.20 17.26
N GLN A 106 -3.73 10.66 16.43
CA GLN A 106 -3.96 11.83 15.59
C GLN A 106 -5.14 11.63 14.64
N THR A 107 -5.30 10.44 14.07
CA THR A 107 -6.43 10.10 13.20
C THR A 107 -7.76 10.18 13.95
N GLN A 108 -7.83 9.62 15.16
CA GLN A 108 -9.01 9.68 16.02
C GLN A 108 -9.39 11.12 16.40
N GLU A 109 -8.39 11.95 16.73
CA GLU A 109 -8.61 13.38 17.03
C GLU A 109 -9.16 14.15 15.84
N ILE A 110 -8.70 13.86 14.62
CA ILE A 110 -9.19 14.51 13.39
C ILE A 110 -10.64 14.13 13.12
N ILE A 111 -11.01 12.86 13.28
CA ILE A 111 -12.35 12.36 12.97
C ILE A 111 -13.38 12.81 14.01
N SER A 112 -12.94 13.12 15.23
CA SER A 112 -13.81 13.60 16.32
C SER A 112 -14.12 15.11 16.22
N LYS A 113 -13.53 15.82 15.25
CA LYS A 113 -13.80 17.25 14.97
C LYS A 113 -14.77 17.40 13.82
#